data_AF-Q9CX63-F1
#
_entry.id   AF-Q9CX63-F1
#
_cell.length_a   1.000
_cell.length_b   1.000
_cell.length_c   1.000
_cell.angle_alpha   90.00
_cell.angle_beta   90.00
_cell.angle_gamma   90.00
#
_symmetry.space_group_name_H-M   'P 1'
#
loop_
_entity.id
_entity.type
_entity.pdbx_description
1 polymer ?
#
loop_
_entity_poly.entity_id
_entity_poly.type
_entity_poly.pdbx_seq_one_letter_code
_entity_poly.pdbx_strand_id
1 'polypeptide(L)'
;MALLQLLLFAMLAACGFSEEQTEGITIAYKVLEVYPQSRRVLITCDAPEASQPITYSLLASRGILVAKKVVHDSVPASFNINITIKSSPDLLTYSCQATSNSGTYGPSSRLQMYQELWAKPVSQLQADFVLRHGDSGPTVELSCLASSGSPPITYRLVGNGGRVLAQQRPLHGKPANFSLPLSQTTGWFQCEAENDVGVDSSARIPLPRAEARAKLVTTLAGELPLTPTCILAGSLVSIAVIASRMLSSTGL
;
A
#
# COMPACT_ATOMS: atom_id res chain seq x y z
N MET A 1 -23.51 60.10 -2.78
CA MET A 1 -22.57 59.04 -2.34
C MET A 1 -23.25 57.77 -1.86
N ALA A 2 -24.44 57.82 -1.23
CA ALA A 2 -25.13 56.61 -0.75
C ALA A 2 -25.58 55.63 -1.86
N LEU A 3 -26.00 56.14 -3.03
CA LEU A 3 -26.50 55.31 -4.13
C LEU A 3 -25.40 54.49 -4.82
N LEU A 4 -24.16 54.99 -4.82
CA LEU A 4 -23.03 54.30 -5.47
C LEU A 4 -22.50 53.15 -4.61
N GLN A 5 -22.61 53.24 -3.27
CA GLN A 5 -22.26 52.13 -2.38
C GLN A 5 -23.24 50.96 -2.48
N LEU A 6 -24.52 51.21 -2.77
CA LEU A 6 -25.49 50.14 -2.99
C LEU A 6 -25.16 49.30 -4.23
N LEU A 7 -24.59 49.93 -5.26
CA LEU A 7 -24.16 49.25 -6.50
C LEU A 7 -22.88 48.41 -6.29
N LEU A 8 -22.04 48.77 -5.33
CA LEU A 8 -20.83 48.02 -4.98
C LEU A 8 -21.10 46.82 -4.05
N PHE A 9 -22.19 46.84 -3.29
CA PHE A 9 -22.60 45.72 -2.43
C PHE A 9 -23.38 44.61 -3.16
N ALA A 10 -23.66 44.75 -4.46
CA ALA A 10 -23.94 43.61 -5.33
C ALA A 10 -22.64 42.84 -5.63
N MET A 11 -21.91 42.53 -4.56
CA MET A 11 -20.83 41.58 -4.50
C MET A 11 -21.33 40.25 -5.04
N LEU A 12 -20.62 39.75 -6.04
CA LEU A 12 -20.13 38.38 -6.01
C LEU A 12 -21.23 37.36 -5.68
N ALA A 13 -22.31 37.36 -6.47
CA ALA A 13 -23.01 36.12 -6.74
C ALA A 13 -21.98 35.20 -7.40
N ALA A 14 -21.28 34.46 -6.53
CA ALA A 14 -20.31 33.47 -6.89
C ALA A 14 -20.99 32.56 -7.91
N CYS A 15 -20.56 32.65 -9.16
CA CYS A 15 -20.67 31.54 -10.08
C CYS A 15 -19.81 30.42 -9.48
N GLY A 16 -20.38 29.71 -8.51
CA GLY A 16 -20.00 28.34 -8.26
C GLY A 16 -20.34 27.62 -9.55
N PHE A 17 -19.33 27.40 -10.39
CA PHE A 17 -19.35 26.24 -11.26
C PHE A 17 -19.44 25.05 -10.31
N SER A 18 -20.66 24.63 -9.97
CA SER A 18 -20.87 23.24 -9.64
C SER A 18 -20.36 22.51 -10.87
N GLU A 19 -19.19 21.90 -10.73
CA GLU A 19 -18.77 20.81 -11.59
C GLU A 19 -19.94 19.83 -11.52
N GLU A 20 -20.82 19.89 -12.52
CA GLU A 20 -21.96 19.01 -12.66
C GLU A 20 -21.36 17.62 -12.67
N GLN A 21 -21.40 16.97 -11.51
CA GLN A 21 -20.96 15.60 -11.38
C GLN A 21 -21.98 14.82 -12.20
N THR A 22 -21.63 14.51 -13.46
CA THR A 22 -22.54 13.88 -14.39
C THR A 22 -22.87 12.48 -13.87
N GLU A 23 -24.02 12.32 -13.21
CA GLU A 23 -24.36 11.11 -12.45
C GLU A 23 -24.52 9.85 -13.32
N GLY A 24 -24.63 9.97 -14.65
CA GLY A 24 -24.95 8.84 -15.52
C GLY A 24 -23.78 8.17 -16.26
N ILE A 25 -22.53 8.67 -16.18
CA ILE A 25 -21.40 8.04 -16.89
C ILE A 25 -20.06 8.21 -16.15
N THR A 26 -19.32 7.10 -16.05
CA THR A 26 -18.01 7.03 -15.41
C THR A 26 -16.90 6.78 -16.43
N ILE A 27 -15.69 7.22 -16.07
CA ILE A 27 -14.45 6.94 -16.79
C ILE A 27 -13.39 6.44 -15.80
N ALA A 28 -12.68 5.38 -16.17
CA ALA A 28 -11.54 4.85 -15.42
C ALA A 28 -10.43 4.41 -16.38
N TYR A 29 -9.23 4.15 -15.85
CA TYR A 29 -8.11 3.70 -16.67
C TYR A 29 -7.20 2.71 -15.96
N LYS A 30 -6.42 1.98 -16.76
CA LYS A 30 -5.31 1.14 -16.32
C LYS A 30 -4.13 1.29 -17.28
N VAL A 31 -2.93 1.47 -16.73
CA VAL A 31 -1.69 1.40 -17.53
C VAL A 31 -1.38 -0.05 -17.85
N LEU A 32 -1.26 -0.36 -19.14
CA LEU A 32 -0.93 -1.70 -19.64
C LEU A 32 0.58 -1.86 -19.83
N GLU A 33 1.21 -0.89 -20.48
CA GLU A 33 2.65 -0.94 -20.82
C GLU A 33 3.28 0.45 -20.68
N VAL A 34 4.58 0.44 -20.34
CA VAL A 34 5.36 1.64 -20.04
C VAL A 34 6.56 1.72 -20.99
N TYR A 35 6.66 2.82 -21.75
CA TYR A 35 7.77 3.11 -22.67
C TYR A 35 8.46 4.44 -22.32
N PRO A 36 9.69 4.75 -22.76
CA PRO A 36 10.39 5.96 -22.35
C PRO A 36 9.61 7.29 -22.54
N GLN A 37 8.83 7.42 -23.62
CA GLN A 37 8.07 8.66 -23.93
C GLN A 37 6.57 8.43 -24.16
N SER A 38 6.09 7.22 -23.88
CA SER A 38 4.69 6.87 -24.08
C SER A 38 4.22 5.83 -23.07
N ARG A 39 2.90 5.72 -22.94
CA ARG A 39 2.25 4.65 -22.17
C ARG A 39 1.13 4.06 -23.01
N ARG A 40 0.97 2.75 -22.92
CA ARG A 40 -0.22 2.07 -23.43
C ARG A 40 -1.23 1.98 -22.30
N VAL A 41 -2.43 2.50 -22.49
CA VAL A 41 -3.46 2.55 -21.46
C VAL A 41 -4.78 1.96 -21.97
N LEU A 42 -5.48 1.31 -21.06
CA LEU A 42 -6.85 0.84 -21.23
C LEU A 42 -7.76 1.86 -20.54
N ILE A 43 -8.59 2.56 -21.30
CA ILE A 43 -9.64 3.43 -20.76
C ILE A 43 -10.96 2.68 -20.78
N THR A 44 -11.67 2.70 -19.66
CA THR A 44 -12.99 2.08 -19.51
C THR A 44 -14.04 3.15 -19.28
N CYS A 45 -15.13 3.09 -20.04
CA CYS A 45 -16.31 3.94 -19.88
C CYS A 45 -17.51 3.08 -19.49
N ASP A 46 -18.29 3.53 -18.51
CA ASP A 46 -19.49 2.82 -18.08
C ASP A 46 -20.64 3.77 -17.80
N ALA A 47 -21.81 3.48 -18.37
CA ALA A 47 -23.04 4.24 -18.25
C ALA A 47 -24.17 3.28 -17.83
N PRO A 48 -24.28 2.94 -16.54
CA PRO A 48 -25.16 1.87 -16.07
C PRO A 48 -26.65 2.16 -16.27
N GLU A 49 -27.03 3.43 -16.34
CA GLU A 49 -28.42 3.86 -16.56
C GLU A 49 -28.82 3.87 -18.05
N ALA A 50 -27.86 3.76 -18.97
CA ALA A 50 -28.12 3.83 -20.40
C ALA A 50 -28.69 2.51 -20.94
N SER A 51 -29.80 2.59 -21.68
CA SER A 51 -30.42 1.47 -22.38
C SER A 51 -29.52 0.93 -23.52
N GLN A 52 -29.37 -0.38 -23.66
CA GLN A 52 -28.59 -0.95 -24.76
C GLN A 52 -29.34 -0.89 -26.11
N PRO A 53 -28.64 -0.86 -27.25
CA PRO A 53 -27.18 -0.78 -27.42
C PRO A 53 -26.65 0.63 -27.10
N ILE A 54 -25.55 0.68 -26.34
CA ILE A 54 -24.93 1.93 -25.92
C ILE A 54 -23.77 2.25 -26.87
N THR A 55 -23.77 3.48 -27.37
CA THR A 55 -22.69 4.02 -28.19
C THR A 55 -21.77 4.87 -27.33
N TYR A 56 -20.60 4.35 -26.99
CA TYR A 56 -19.58 5.07 -26.24
C TYR A 56 -18.62 5.81 -27.18
N SER A 57 -18.35 7.07 -26.86
CA SER A 57 -17.41 7.95 -27.54
C SER A 57 -16.33 8.37 -26.54
N LEU A 58 -15.07 8.08 -26.87
CA LEU A 58 -13.91 8.59 -26.14
C LEU A 58 -13.51 9.91 -26.77
N LEU A 59 -13.60 10.99 -26.00
CA LEU A 59 -13.28 12.34 -26.42
C LEU A 59 -11.97 12.78 -25.76
N ALA A 60 -11.02 13.25 -26.56
CA ALA A 60 -9.88 14.02 -26.08
C ALA A 60 -10.28 15.48 -25.86
N SER A 61 -9.37 16.24 -25.30
CA SER A 61 -9.48 17.67 -25.10
C SER A 61 -10.02 18.41 -26.32
N ARG A 62 -10.83 19.45 -26.07
CA ARG A 62 -11.56 20.22 -27.08
C ARG A 62 -12.62 19.39 -27.84
N GLY A 63 -13.07 18.28 -27.27
CA GLY A 63 -14.15 17.45 -27.85
C GLY A 63 -13.72 16.63 -29.06
N ILE A 64 -12.42 16.41 -29.25
CA ILE A 64 -11.90 15.63 -30.39
C ILE A 64 -12.23 14.16 -30.18
N LEU A 65 -12.99 13.56 -31.09
CA LEU A 65 -13.29 12.13 -31.05
C LEU A 65 -12.02 11.30 -31.28
N VAL A 66 -11.65 10.48 -30.29
CA VAL A 66 -10.51 9.56 -30.35
C VAL A 66 -10.93 8.20 -30.88
N ALA A 67 -12.01 7.67 -30.32
CA ALA A 67 -12.53 6.36 -30.65
C ALA A 67 -14.01 6.26 -30.29
N LYS A 68 -14.70 5.32 -30.93
CA LYS A 68 -16.11 5.06 -30.70
C LYS A 68 -16.33 3.55 -30.65
N LYS A 69 -17.20 3.08 -29.75
CA LYS A 69 -17.53 1.66 -29.59
C LYS A 69 -19.01 1.49 -29.26
N VAL A 70 -19.67 0.60 -29.97
CA VAL A 70 -21.06 0.20 -29.66
C VAL A 70 -21.01 -1.07 -28.82
N VAL A 71 -21.69 -1.08 -27.69
CA VAL A 71 -21.78 -2.23 -26.79
C VAL A 71 -23.24 -2.64 -26.64
N HIS A 72 -23.51 -3.94 -26.82
CA HIS A 72 -24.86 -4.51 -26.84
C HIS A 72 -25.23 -5.15 -25.49
N ASP A 73 -24.23 -5.45 -24.68
CA ASP A 73 -24.36 -6.09 -23.37
C ASP A 73 -24.13 -5.06 -22.24
N SER A 74 -24.47 -5.40 -21.00
CA SER A 74 -24.22 -4.57 -19.81
C SER A 74 -22.75 -4.61 -19.35
N VAL A 75 -21.81 -4.49 -20.29
CA VAL A 75 -20.36 -4.49 -20.03
C VAL A 75 -19.77 -3.11 -20.34
N PRO A 76 -18.87 -2.57 -19.49
CA PRO A 76 -18.18 -1.32 -19.78
C PRO A 76 -17.45 -1.33 -21.13
N ALA A 77 -17.52 -0.22 -21.86
CA ALA A 77 -16.72 -0.04 -23.06
C ALA A 77 -15.24 0.12 -22.69
N SER A 78 -14.36 -0.46 -23.51
CA SER A 78 -12.92 -0.48 -23.28
C SER A 78 -12.20 0.00 -24.54
N PHE A 79 -11.28 0.95 -24.36
CA PHE A 79 -10.48 1.57 -25.42
C PHE A 79 -8.99 1.43 -25.10
N ASN A 80 -8.24 0.80 -26.02
CA ASN A 80 -6.79 0.76 -25.94
C ASN A 80 -6.22 1.95 -26.70
N ILE A 81 -5.51 2.84 -26.01
CA ILE A 81 -4.86 3.99 -26.64
C ILE A 81 -3.40 4.09 -26.22
N ASN A 82 -2.60 4.71 -27.08
CA ASN A 82 -1.24 5.11 -26.77
C ASN A 82 -1.25 6.60 -26.43
N ILE A 83 -0.78 6.93 -25.23
CA ILE A 83 -0.58 8.32 -24.81
C ILE A 83 0.90 8.66 -24.94
N THR A 84 1.21 9.81 -25.55
CA THR A 84 2.57 10.31 -25.74
C THR A 84 2.75 11.64 -25.02
N ILE A 85 3.98 11.94 -24.59
CA ILE A 85 4.29 13.24 -24.00
C ILE A 85 4.06 14.32 -25.06
N LYS A 86 3.07 15.18 -24.82
CA LYS A 86 2.88 16.42 -25.57
C LYS A 86 3.20 17.60 -24.67
N SER A 87 3.74 18.68 -25.25
CA SER A 87 4.16 19.86 -24.50
C SER A 87 3.05 20.55 -23.70
N SER A 88 1.79 20.36 -24.10
CA SER A 88 0.63 20.95 -23.41
C SER A 88 -0.14 19.88 -22.62
N PRO A 89 -0.31 20.05 -21.28
CA PRO A 89 -1.08 19.12 -20.44
C PRO A 89 -2.56 19.06 -20.88
N ASP A 90 -3.05 20.15 -21.49
CA ASP A 90 -4.40 20.26 -22.01
C ASP A 90 -4.67 19.30 -23.16
N LEU A 91 -3.69 18.57 -23.70
CA LEU A 91 -3.90 17.65 -24.83
C LEU A 91 -4.05 16.20 -24.40
N LEU A 92 -3.84 15.91 -23.12
CA LEU A 92 -3.93 14.58 -22.52
C LEU A 92 -5.06 14.50 -21.51
N THR A 93 -6.17 15.17 -21.80
CA THR A 93 -7.40 15.06 -21.01
C THR A 93 -8.43 14.29 -21.83
N TYR A 94 -9.00 13.24 -21.23
CA TYR A 94 -10.00 12.41 -21.86
C TYR A 94 -11.32 12.47 -21.10
N SER A 95 -12.42 12.24 -21.80
CA SER A 95 -13.76 12.10 -21.23
C SER A 95 -14.55 11.10 -22.06
N CYS A 96 -15.49 10.41 -21.43
CA CYS A 96 -16.42 9.52 -22.10
C CYS A 96 -17.75 10.24 -22.32
N GLN A 97 -18.41 9.94 -23.44
CA GLN A 97 -19.81 10.27 -23.68
C GLN A 97 -20.52 9.01 -24.17
N ALA A 98 -21.70 8.72 -23.64
CA ALA A 98 -22.52 7.60 -24.08
C ALA A 98 -23.81 8.11 -24.72
N THR A 99 -24.24 7.47 -25.81
CA THR A 99 -25.50 7.77 -26.46
C THR A 99 -26.28 6.48 -26.62
N SER A 100 -27.55 6.52 -26.25
CA SER A 100 -28.49 5.42 -26.41
C SER A 100 -29.88 5.95 -26.79
N ASN A 101 -30.83 5.05 -26.97
CA ASN A 101 -32.23 5.41 -27.25
C ASN A 101 -32.87 6.23 -26.11
N SER A 102 -32.40 6.05 -24.86
CA SER A 102 -32.87 6.82 -23.70
C SER A 102 -32.30 8.24 -23.63
N GLY A 103 -31.25 8.55 -24.42
CA GLY A 103 -30.62 9.86 -24.44
C GLY A 103 -29.10 9.82 -24.46
N THR A 104 -28.50 10.98 -24.20
CA THR A 104 -27.06 11.18 -24.14
C THR A 104 -26.64 11.38 -22.68
N TYR A 105 -25.62 10.65 -22.27
CA TYR A 105 -25.01 10.68 -20.95
C TYR A 105 -23.60 11.23 -21.07
N GLY A 106 -23.27 12.24 -20.28
CA GLY A 106 -21.95 12.84 -20.24
C GLY A 106 -21.85 14.24 -20.84
N PRO A 107 -20.63 14.80 -20.87
CA PRO A 107 -19.35 14.10 -20.69
C PRO A 107 -19.14 13.61 -19.24
N SER A 108 -18.38 12.53 -19.08
CA SER A 108 -17.91 12.07 -17.78
C SER A 108 -16.97 13.09 -17.12
N SER A 109 -16.53 12.79 -15.89
CA SER A 109 -15.37 13.47 -15.30
C SER A 109 -14.15 13.43 -16.23
N ARG A 110 -13.24 14.39 -16.05
CA ARG A 110 -12.09 14.59 -16.92
C ARG A 110 -10.91 13.76 -16.44
N LEU A 111 -10.49 12.78 -17.25
CA LEU A 111 -9.32 11.96 -16.99
C LEU A 111 -8.05 12.68 -17.48
N GLN A 112 -7.30 13.29 -16.55
CA GLN A 112 -6.04 13.95 -16.83
C GLN A 112 -4.88 12.95 -16.84
N MET A 113 -4.39 12.59 -18.02
CA MET A 113 -3.33 11.59 -18.19
C MET A 113 -1.91 12.16 -18.19
N TYR A 114 -1.74 13.49 -18.23
CA TYR A 114 -0.41 14.09 -18.30
C TYR A 114 0.47 13.70 -17.10
N GLN A 115 -0.11 13.60 -15.89
CA GLN A 115 0.62 13.24 -14.67
C GLN A 115 1.22 11.84 -14.69
N GLU A 116 0.64 10.93 -15.48
CA GLU A 116 1.13 9.55 -15.62
C GLU A 116 2.34 9.42 -16.57
N LEU A 117 2.61 10.47 -17.35
CA LEU A 117 3.76 10.50 -18.25
C LEU A 117 5.03 11.04 -17.59
N TRP A 118 4.89 11.85 -16.55
CA TRP A 118 6.03 12.31 -15.76
C TRP A 118 6.41 11.24 -14.76
N ALA A 119 7.70 10.89 -14.73
CA ALA A 119 8.19 9.99 -13.71
C ALA A 119 8.08 10.68 -12.34
N LYS A 120 7.30 10.07 -11.44
CA LYS A 120 7.15 10.48 -10.04
C LYS A 120 8.31 9.88 -9.23
N PRO A 121 8.98 10.65 -8.35
CA PRO A 121 9.98 10.09 -7.45
C PRO A 121 9.34 9.05 -6.55
N VAL A 122 10.09 7.99 -6.28
CA VAL A 122 9.69 6.99 -5.28
C VAL A 122 9.53 7.69 -3.94
N SER A 123 8.45 7.39 -3.23
CA SER A 123 8.18 7.98 -1.92
C SER A 123 7.25 7.10 -1.09
N GLN A 124 7.27 7.32 0.23
CA GLN A 124 6.47 6.58 1.21
C GLN A 124 6.78 5.08 1.14
N LEU A 125 8.07 4.74 1.09
CA LEU A 125 8.54 3.36 1.13
C LEU A 125 8.28 2.73 2.49
N GLN A 126 7.42 1.71 2.49
CA GLN A 126 7.13 0.90 3.67
C GLN A 126 7.91 -0.41 3.60
N ALA A 127 8.37 -0.88 4.76
CA ALA A 127 9.10 -2.13 4.91
C ALA A 127 8.58 -2.87 6.15
N ASP A 128 7.93 -4.00 5.92
CA ASP A 128 7.38 -4.86 6.96
C ASP A 128 8.18 -6.15 7.04
N PHE A 129 8.44 -6.65 8.25
CA PHE A 129 9.24 -7.85 8.43
C PHE A 129 8.63 -8.83 9.42
N VAL A 130 8.91 -10.12 9.18
CA VAL A 130 8.54 -11.23 10.06
C VAL A 130 9.78 -12.08 10.30
N LEU A 131 10.03 -12.42 11.56
CA LEU A 131 11.05 -13.39 11.94
C LEU A 131 10.44 -14.78 11.93
N ARG A 132 11.06 -15.72 11.20
CA ARG A 132 10.66 -17.12 11.15
C ARG A 132 11.81 -18.00 11.63
N HIS A 133 11.46 -19.08 12.31
CA HIS A 133 12.42 -20.09 12.73
C HIS A 133 12.25 -21.32 11.84
N GLY A 134 13.36 -21.83 11.31
CA GLY A 134 13.39 -23.10 10.58
C GLY A 134 14.61 -23.91 11.00
N ASP A 135 14.71 -25.13 10.46
CA ASP A 135 15.77 -26.08 10.82
C ASP A 135 17.19 -25.55 10.57
N SER A 136 17.34 -24.67 9.58
CA SER A 136 18.61 -24.01 9.25
C SER A 136 18.89 -22.73 10.07
N GLY A 137 18.07 -22.46 11.09
CA GLY A 137 18.15 -21.28 11.94
C GLY A 137 17.11 -20.20 11.60
N PRO A 138 17.17 -19.05 12.30
CA PRO A 138 16.21 -17.98 12.12
C PRO A 138 16.44 -17.20 10.82
N THR A 139 15.34 -16.88 10.15
CA THR A 139 15.27 -16.17 8.87
C THR A 139 14.37 -14.95 9.02
N VAL A 140 14.72 -13.86 8.35
CA VAL A 140 13.83 -12.68 8.22
C VAL A 140 13.18 -12.70 6.85
N GLU A 141 11.85 -12.66 6.84
CA GLU A 141 11.05 -12.37 5.66
C GLU A 141 10.69 -10.88 5.68
N LEU A 142 10.97 -10.19 4.58
CA LEU A 142 10.80 -8.75 4.47
C LEU A 142 9.95 -8.44 3.23
N SER A 143 8.97 -7.56 3.38
CA SER A 143 8.15 -7.06 2.28
C SER A 143 8.31 -5.55 2.17
N CYS A 144 8.67 -5.06 0.97
CA CYS A 144 8.92 -3.65 0.72
C CYS A 144 8.03 -3.14 -0.41
N LEU A 145 7.34 -2.03 -0.18
CA LEU A 145 6.43 -1.43 -1.14
C LEU A 145 6.45 0.10 -1.03
N ALA A 146 6.76 0.76 -2.14
CA ALA A 146 6.58 2.20 -2.26
C ALA A 146 5.12 2.52 -2.59
N SER A 147 4.51 3.41 -1.81
CA SER A 147 3.12 3.83 -2.03
C SER A 147 3.00 4.80 -3.22
N SER A 148 4.12 5.42 -3.61
CA SER A 148 4.22 6.33 -4.75
C SER A 148 5.55 6.15 -5.47
N GLY A 149 5.56 6.37 -6.78
CA GLY A 149 6.72 6.26 -7.65
C GLY A 149 6.35 5.70 -9.00
N SER A 150 6.97 6.21 -10.07
CA SER A 150 6.74 5.67 -11.41
C SER A 150 7.57 4.40 -11.65
N PRO A 151 7.00 3.38 -12.30
CA PRO A 151 7.76 2.19 -12.68
C PRO A 151 8.77 2.50 -13.79
N PRO A 152 9.82 1.67 -13.91
CA PRO A 152 10.01 0.46 -13.12
C PRO A 152 10.86 0.74 -11.86
N ILE A 153 10.38 0.27 -10.71
CA ILE A 153 11.01 0.51 -9.39
C ILE A 153 11.88 -0.69 -9.03
N THR A 154 13.18 -0.45 -8.82
CA THR A 154 14.09 -1.44 -8.22
C THR A 154 14.05 -1.30 -6.72
N TYR A 155 13.81 -2.42 -6.02
CA TYR A 155 13.95 -2.52 -4.58
C TYR A 155 15.27 -3.20 -4.24
N ARG A 156 16.00 -2.65 -3.29
CA ARG A 156 17.22 -3.22 -2.72
C ARG A 156 17.06 -3.40 -1.23
N LEU A 157 17.46 -4.57 -0.75
CA LEU A 157 17.66 -4.80 0.67
C LEU A 157 19.10 -4.43 1.01
N VAL A 158 19.27 -3.35 1.76
CA VAL A 158 20.57 -2.79 2.12
C VAL A 158 20.87 -3.13 3.57
N GLY A 159 21.99 -3.80 3.81
CA GLY A 159 22.49 -4.12 5.14
C GLY A 159 23.37 -3.01 5.73
N ASN A 160 23.71 -3.18 7.00
CA ASN A 160 24.67 -2.33 7.69
C ASN A 160 25.98 -2.17 6.87
N GLY A 161 26.48 -0.93 6.80
CA GLY A 161 27.62 -0.57 5.95
C GLY A 161 27.28 -0.31 4.48
N GLY A 162 26.00 -0.26 4.10
CA GLY A 162 25.55 0.13 2.76
C GLY A 162 25.65 -0.99 1.71
N ARG A 163 25.89 -2.24 2.13
CA ARG A 163 26.01 -3.37 1.20
C ARG A 163 24.62 -3.83 0.75
N VAL A 164 24.44 -3.99 -0.56
CA VAL A 164 23.21 -4.57 -1.12
C VAL A 164 23.22 -6.08 -0.88
N LEU A 165 22.29 -6.57 -0.07
CA LEU A 165 22.12 -7.98 0.29
C LEU A 165 21.26 -8.72 -0.74
N ALA A 166 20.25 -8.05 -1.29
CA ALA A 166 19.37 -8.59 -2.30
C ALA A 166 18.73 -7.45 -3.13
N GLN A 167 18.27 -7.77 -4.34
CA GLN A 167 17.60 -6.83 -5.22
C GLN A 167 16.48 -7.51 -5.99
N GLN A 168 15.34 -6.82 -6.16
CA GLN A 168 14.21 -7.26 -6.98
C GLN A 168 13.60 -6.07 -7.73
N ARG A 169 13.01 -6.34 -8.90
CA ARG A 169 12.29 -5.35 -9.72
C ARG A 169 10.91 -5.94 -10.08
N PRO A 170 9.97 -6.00 -9.11
CA PRO A 170 8.66 -6.60 -9.32
C PRO A 170 7.81 -5.77 -10.29
N LEU A 171 6.68 -6.33 -10.71
CA LEU A 171 5.68 -5.58 -11.47
C LEU A 171 5.15 -4.39 -10.67
N HIS A 172 4.76 -3.33 -11.37
CA HIS A 172 4.25 -2.11 -10.74
C HIS A 172 3.08 -2.40 -9.78
N GLY A 173 3.14 -1.81 -8.57
CA GLY A 173 2.16 -2.03 -7.51
C GLY A 173 2.28 -3.37 -6.77
N LYS A 174 3.31 -4.18 -7.06
CA LYS A 174 3.61 -5.40 -6.29
C LYS A 174 4.79 -5.17 -5.33
N PRO A 175 4.74 -5.73 -4.11
CA PRO A 175 5.83 -5.61 -3.16
C PRO A 175 7.05 -6.45 -3.60
N ALA A 176 8.23 -6.02 -3.19
CA ALA A 176 9.44 -6.82 -3.24
C ALA A 176 9.54 -7.64 -1.95
N ASN A 177 9.58 -8.98 -2.07
CA ASN A 177 9.62 -9.88 -0.93
C ASN A 177 10.99 -10.55 -0.84
N PHE A 178 11.75 -10.25 0.21
CA PHE A 178 13.07 -10.80 0.46
C PHE A 178 13.02 -11.83 1.58
N SER A 179 13.92 -12.82 1.53
CA SER A 179 14.15 -13.77 2.62
C SER A 179 15.64 -13.90 2.84
N LEU A 180 16.11 -13.64 4.06
CA LEU A 180 17.53 -13.69 4.41
C LEU A 180 17.75 -14.43 5.74
N PRO A 181 18.74 -15.33 5.84
CA PRO A 181 19.16 -15.88 7.12
C PRO A 181 19.68 -14.77 8.05
N LEU A 182 19.29 -14.77 9.33
CA LEU A 182 19.78 -13.77 10.30
C LEU A 182 21.30 -13.83 10.54
N SER A 183 21.94 -14.96 10.21
CA SER A 183 23.39 -15.12 10.26
C SER A 183 24.14 -14.26 9.24
N GLN A 184 23.48 -13.89 8.13
CA GLN A 184 24.07 -13.09 7.05
C GLN A 184 23.99 -11.57 7.32
N THR A 185 23.45 -11.15 8.47
CA THR A 185 23.22 -9.73 8.73
C THR A 185 23.51 -9.34 10.18
N THR A 186 24.14 -8.17 10.33
CA THR A 186 24.53 -7.58 11.61
C THR A 186 24.08 -6.12 11.67
N GLY A 187 23.76 -5.63 12.87
CA GLY A 187 23.32 -4.25 13.05
C GLY A 187 21.88 -4.04 12.60
N TRP A 188 21.69 -3.45 11.43
CA TRP A 188 20.40 -3.07 10.87
C TRP A 188 20.34 -3.39 9.38
N PHE A 189 19.12 -3.47 8.86
CA PHE A 189 18.85 -3.49 7.43
C PHE A 189 17.77 -2.46 7.09
N GLN A 190 17.75 -1.99 5.84
CA GLN A 190 16.74 -1.07 5.32
C GLN A 190 16.39 -1.50 3.91
N CYS A 191 15.14 -1.30 3.51
CA CYS A 191 14.79 -1.31 2.10
C CYS A 191 15.04 0.06 1.47
N GLU A 192 15.56 0.02 0.25
CA GLU A 192 15.73 1.15 -0.66
C GLU A 192 14.90 0.87 -1.91
N ALA A 193 14.21 1.88 -2.41
CA ALA A 193 13.45 1.80 -3.65
C ALA A 193 13.87 2.93 -4.57
N GLU A 194 14.26 2.58 -5.80
CA GLU A 194 14.84 3.49 -6.78
C GLU A 194 14.10 3.39 -8.11
N ASN A 195 13.83 4.53 -8.74
CA ASN A 195 13.47 4.65 -10.14
C ASN A 195 14.32 5.73 -10.83
N ASP A 196 14.01 6.02 -12.09
CA ASP A 196 14.82 6.92 -12.94
C ASP A 196 14.85 8.39 -12.45
N VAL A 197 14.05 8.76 -11.44
CA VAL A 197 13.94 10.15 -10.96
C VAL A 197 14.13 10.30 -9.45
N GLY A 198 14.18 9.21 -8.69
CA GLY A 198 14.28 9.30 -7.25
C GLY A 198 14.60 7.98 -6.57
N VAL A 199 15.18 8.12 -5.39
CA VAL A 199 15.45 7.03 -4.45
C VAL A 199 14.80 7.38 -3.12
N ASP A 200 14.14 6.40 -2.51
CA ASP A 200 13.59 6.50 -1.16
C ASP A 200 14.10 5.34 -0.31
N SER A 201 14.18 5.55 1.00
CA SER A 201 14.64 4.55 1.96
C SER A 201 13.63 4.43 3.10
N SER A 202 13.30 3.18 3.42
CA SER A 202 12.50 2.86 4.60
C SER A 202 13.28 3.17 5.89
N ALA A 203 12.56 3.21 7.01
CA ALA A 203 13.19 3.23 8.31
C ALA A 203 14.14 2.02 8.48
N ARG A 204 15.26 2.23 9.18
CA ARG A 204 16.19 1.15 9.50
C ARG A 204 15.55 0.20 10.49
N ILE A 205 15.57 -1.09 10.18
CA ILE A 205 15.09 -2.16 11.04
C ILE A 205 16.30 -2.72 11.80
N PRO A 206 16.40 -2.51 13.12
CA PRO A 206 17.47 -3.07 13.93
C PRO A 206 17.25 -4.57 14.12
N LEU A 207 18.33 -5.34 14.06
CA LEU A 207 18.30 -6.75 14.38
C LEU A 207 18.39 -6.95 15.90
N PRO A 208 17.72 -7.98 16.46
CA PRO A 208 17.95 -8.40 17.83
C PRO A 208 19.44 -8.71 18.04
N ARG A 209 20.03 -8.17 19.12
CA ARG A 209 21.39 -8.51 19.56
C ARG A 209 21.51 -10.02 19.79
N ALA A 210 22.73 -10.56 19.68
CA ALA A 210 23.00 -12.00 19.84
C ALA A 210 22.38 -12.62 21.11
N GLU A 211 22.42 -11.92 22.26
CA GLU A 211 21.77 -12.37 23.50
C GLU A 211 20.24 -12.42 23.41
N ALA A 212 19.62 -11.48 22.68
CA ALA A 212 18.19 -11.52 22.39
C ALA A 212 17.84 -12.59 21.35
N ARG A 213 18.76 -12.93 20.42
CA ARG A 213 18.62 -14.06 19.49
C ARG A 213 18.62 -15.39 20.26
N ALA A 214 19.52 -15.54 21.24
CA ALA A 214 19.54 -16.72 22.11
C ALA A 214 18.24 -16.81 22.91
N LYS A 215 17.80 -15.73 23.58
CA LYS A 215 16.52 -15.72 24.31
C LYS A 215 15.32 -16.00 23.40
N LEU A 216 15.26 -15.43 22.19
CA LEU A 216 14.19 -15.69 21.24
C LEU A 216 14.14 -17.18 20.86
N VAL A 217 15.30 -17.78 20.57
CA VAL A 217 15.45 -19.21 20.31
C VAL A 217 15.02 -20.04 21.54
N THR A 218 15.47 -19.71 22.75
CA THR A 218 15.08 -20.42 23.98
C THR A 218 13.59 -20.27 24.30
N THR A 219 13.00 -19.08 24.10
CA THR A 219 11.56 -18.85 24.36
C THR A 219 10.66 -19.56 23.35
N LEU A 220 11.10 -19.69 22.09
CA LEU A 220 10.36 -20.40 21.04
C LEU A 220 10.59 -21.92 21.09
N ALA A 221 11.76 -22.37 21.53
CA ALA A 221 12.10 -23.78 21.66
C ALA A 221 11.37 -24.49 22.81
N GLY A 222 10.57 -23.78 23.61
CA GLY A 222 9.67 -24.42 24.58
C GLY A 222 10.39 -25.33 25.58
N GLU A 223 11.62 -25.00 25.96
CA GLU A 223 12.30 -25.68 27.06
C GLU A 223 11.66 -25.19 28.36
N LEU A 224 10.63 -25.93 28.81
CA LEU A 224 10.18 -25.93 30.19
C LEU A 224 11.44 -26.03 31.07
N PRO A 225 11.73 -25.05 31.94
CA PRO A 225 12.74 -25.28 32.95
C PRO A 225 12.26 -26.49 33.76
N LEU A 226 13.02 -27.59 33.70
CA LEU A 226 12.95 -28.70 34.64
C LEU A 226 13.24 -28.10 36.02
N THR A 227 12.22 -27.53 36.63
CA THR A 227 12.24 -27.18 38.03
C THR A 227 12.34 -28.52 38.74
N PRO A 228 13.41 -28.76 39.51
CA PRO A 228 13.56 -30.03 40.20
C PRO A 228 12.42 -30.09 41.21
N THR A 229 11.42 -30.93 40.93
CA THR A 229 10.47 -31.40 41.93
C THR A 229 11.28 -32.12 43.01
N CYS A 230 11.65 -31.38 44.05
CA CYS A 230 12.03 -31.96 45.32
C CYS A 230 10.82 -32.71 45.84
N ILE A 231 10.80 -34.02 45.59
CA ILE A 231 9.87 -34.93 46.27
C ILE A 231 10.26 -34.85 47.75
N LEU A 232 9.46 -34.13 48.53
CA LEU A 232 9.50 -34.18 49.98
C LEU A 232 9.14 -35.61 50.38
N ALA A 233 10.16 -36.43 50.59
CA ALA A 233 10.02 -37.73 51.22
C ALA A 233 9.41 -37.51 52.62
N GLY A 234 8.23 -38.07 52.82
CA GLY A 234 7.41 -37.85 54.01
C GLY A 234 8.15 -38.11 55.31
N SER A 235 8.24 -37.06 56.12
CA SER A 235 8.38 -37.17 57.57
C SER A 235 6.99 -37.48 58.13
N LEU A 236 6.72 -38.77 58.35
CA LEU A 236 5.67 -39.20 59.26
C LEU A 236 6.36 -40.01 60.37
N VAL A 237 5.94 -39.77 61.60
CA VAL A 237 6.38 -40.44 62.85
C VAL A 237 7.59 -39.80 63.56
N SER A 238 7.35 -38.66 64.22
CA SER A 238 7.94 -38.34 65.54
C SER A 238 7.29 -37.08 66.16
N ILE A 239 5.98 -37.12 66.40
CA ILE A 239 5.33 -36.17 67.33
C ILE A 239 4.43 -36.96 68.27
N ALA A 240 5.05 -37.64 69.23
CA ALA A 240 4.35 -38.25 70.36
C ALA A 240 5.27 -38.29 71.60
N VAL A 241 5.92 -37.17 71.96
CA VAL A 241 6.71 -37.14 73.21
C VAL A 241 6.52 -35.87 74.06
N ILE A 242 5.92 -34.77 73.60
CA ILE A 242 5.85 -33.55 74.43
C ILE A 242 4.42 -33.00 74.51
N ALA A 243 3.55 -33.75 75.19
CA ALA A 243 2.29 -33.22 75.75
C ALA A 243 2.09 -33.61 77.24
N SER A 244 3.11 -34.18 77.90
CA SER A 244 3.06 -34.52 79.34
C SER A 244 3.80 -33.52 80.24
N ARG A 245 4.23 -32.37 79.73
CA ARG A 245 4.81 -31.30 80.56
C ARG A 245 4.30 -29.95 80.11
N MET A 246 3.09 -29.59 80.53
CA MET A 246 2.69 -28.22 80.89
C MET A 246 1.26 -28.17 81.51
N LEU A 247 0.76 -29.29 82.06
CA LEU A 247 -0.37 -29.32 82.99
C LEU A 247 0.13 -29.76 84.37
N SER A 248 0.92 -28.90 84.99
CA SER A 248 1.06 -28.80 86.44
C SER A 248 1.73 -27.45 86.75
N SER A 249 1.00 -26.39 86.41
CA SER A 249 1.03 -25.18 87.23
C SER A 249 0.24 -25.45 88.51
N THR A 250 0.65 -24.76 89.58
CA THR A 250 -0.03 -24.54 90.86
C THR A 250 -0.20 -25.76 91.79
N GLY A 251 0.79 -25.93 92.66
CA GLY A 251 0.51 -26.25 94.06
C GLY A 251 0.23 -24.94 94.82
N LEU A 252 -0.99 -24.79 95.30
CA LEU A 252 -1.35 -24.24 96.61
C LEU A 252 -2.76 -24.74 96.96
#